data_AF-A0A9X7RG14-F1
#
_entry.id   AF-A0A9X7RG14-F1
#
_cell.length_a   1.000
_cell.length_b   1.000
_cell.length_c   1.000
_cell.angle_alpha   90.00
_cell.angle_beta   90.00
_cell.angle_gamma   90.00
#
_symmetry.space_group_name_H-M   'P 1'
#
loop_
_entity.id
_entity.type
_entity.pdbx_description
1 polymer ?
#
loop_
_entity_poly.entity_id
_entity_poly.type
_entity_poly.pdbx_seq_one_letter_code
_entity_poly.pdbx_strand_id
1 'polypeptide(L)'
;MAALCSLIFLTACATNDERLRTAAALSAQVEVTKELPGYPEDCRRKEASGVQIGEPLDVALIRTDQALGRANARVMRCGRWYDEIKQGFAGGVQ
;
A
#
# COMPACT_ATOMS: atom_id res chain seq x y z
N MET A 1 -21.42 46.42 -27.47
CA MET A 1 -20.25 45.50 -27.61
C MET A 1 -19.56 45.24 -26.27
N ALA A 2 -19.26 46.26 -25.45
CA ALA A 2 -18.70 46.07 -24.11
C ALA A 2 -19.57 45.19 -23.16
N ALA A 3 -20.89 45.37 -23.17
CA ALA A 3 -21.81 44.57 -22.34
C ALA A 3 -21.86 43.07 -22.73
N LEU A 4 -21.60 42.74 -24.00
CA LEU A 4 -21.57 41.36 -24.47
C LEU A 4 -20.30 40.64 -24.00
N CYS A 5 -19.16 41.35 -23.98
CA CYS A 5 -17.91 40.82 -23.44
C CYS A 5 -18.00 40.56 -21.93
N SER A 6 -18.62 41.44 -21.14
CA SER A 6 -18.77 41.26 -19.69
C SER A 6 -19.58 40.02 -19.31
N LEU A 7 -20.59 39.64 -20.10
CA LEU A 7 -21.41 38.46 -19.85
C LEU A 7 -20.66 37.15 -20.10
N ILE A 8 -19.74 37.12 -21.08
CA ILE A 8 -18.95 35.93 -21.43
C ILE A 8 -17.92 35.59 -20.32
N PHE A 9 -17.35 36.60 -19.67
CA PHE A 9 -16.40 36.38 -18.57
C PHE A 9 -17.05 35.81 -17.30
N LEU A 10 -18.30 36.20 -16.99
CA LEU A 10 -19.01 35.74 -15.79
C LEU A 10 -19.45 34.27 -15.88
N THR A 11 -19.86 33.80 -17.07
CA THR A 11 -20.27 32.40 -17.27
C THR A 11 -19.10 31.42 -17.17
N ALA A 12 -17.89 31.85 -17.56
CA ALA A 12 -16.68 31.03 -17.53
C ALA A 12 -16.17 30.76 -16.10
N CYS A 13 -16.30 31.72 -15.18
CA CYS A 13 -15.92 31.53 -13.78
C CYS A 13 -16.84 30.52 -13.07
N ALA A 14 -18.15 30.63 -13.27
CA ALA A 14 -19.12 29.71 -12.68
C ALA A 14 -18.88 28.25 -13.12
N THR A 15 -18.53 28.03 -14.38
CA THR A 15 -18.20 26.69 -14.89
C THR A 15 -16.88 26.15 -14.33
N ASN A 16 -15.88 27.01 -14.12
CA ASN A 16 -14.61 26.59 -13.53
C ASN A 16 -14.76 26.22 -12.05
N ASP A 17 -15.52 27.00 -11.27
CA ASP A 17 -15.77 26.70 -9.87
C ASP A 17 -16.53 25.38 -9.70
N GLU A 18 -17.53 25.12 -10.55
CA GLU A 18 -18.27 23.86 -10.54
C GLU A 18 -17.35 22.68 -10.90
N ARG A 19 -16.54 22.79 -11.95
CA ARG A 19 -15.56 21.76 -12.33
C ARG A 19 -14.54 21.49 -11.23
N LEU A 20 -14.06 22.54 -10.56
CA LEU A 20 -13.12 22.42 -9.43
C LEU A 20 -13.79 21.73 -8.24
N ARG A 21 -15.04 22.08 -7.91
CA ARG A 21 -15.80 21.42 -6.85
C ARG A 21 -16.09 19.96 -7.16
N THR A 22 -16.47 19.64 -8.39
CA THR A 22 -16.68 18.25 -8.82
C THR A 22 -15.38 17.45 -8.77
N ALA A 23 -14.28 18.01 -9.26
CA ALA A 23 -12.97 17.36 -9.17
C ALA A 23 -12.54 17.16 -7.70
N ALA A 24 -12.69 18.18 -6.85
CA ALA A 24 -12.40 18.09 -5.43
C ALA A 24 -13.29 17.05 -4.71
N ALA A 25 -14.57 16.97 -5.05
CA ALA A 25 -15.49 15.98 -4.51
C ALA A 25 -15.16 14.55 -4.96
N LEU A 26 -14.71 14.34 -6.21
CA LEU A 26 -14.21 13.06 -6.66
C LEU A 26 -12.91 12.68 -5.93
N SER A 27 -11.94 13.60 -5.84
CA SER A 27 -10.68 13.37 -5.14
C SER A 27 -10.90 13.06 -3.65
N ALA A 28 -11.81 13.78 -3.00
CA ALA A 28 -12.19 13.52 -1.60
C ALA A 28 -12.82 12.14 -1.41
N GLN A 29 -13.67 11.68 -2.34
CA GLN A 29 -14.24 10.33 -2.29
C GLN A 29 -13.15 9.25 -2.42
N VAL A 30 -12.17 9.43 -3.31
CA VAL A 30 -11.04 8.50 -3.45
C VAL A 30 -10.23 8.43 -2.15
N GLU A 31 -9.96 9.56 -1.51
CA GLU A 31 -9.19 9.61 -0.26
C GLU A 31 -9.92 8.93 0.90
N VAL A 32 -11.25 9.13 1.01
CA VAL A 32 -12.09 8.49 2.04
C VAL A 32 -12.11 6.96 1.92
N THR A 33 -11.84 6.42 0.73
CA THR A 33 -11.82 4.96 0.49
C THR A 33 -10.47 4.27 0.71
N LYS A 34 -9.40 5.02 1.03
CA LYS A 34 -8.06 4.45 1.26
C LYS A 34 -7.94 3.85 2.66
N GLU A 35 -8.46 2.64 2.86
CA GLU A 35 -8.19 1.85 4.06
C GLU A 35 -6.92 1.01 3.89
N LEU A 36 -6.01 1.09 4.87
CA LEU A 36 -4.82 0.24 4.87
C LEU A 36 -5.23 -1.22 5.08
N PRO A 37 -4.81 -2.15 4.22
CA PRO A 37 -5.10 -3.56 4.44
C PRO A 37 -4.43 -4.04 5.73
N GLY A 38 -5.10 -4.95 6.42
CA GLY A 38 -4.54 -5.60 7.60
C GLY A 38 -3.23 -6.33 7.27
N TYR A 39 -2.28 -6.30 8.21
CA TYR A 39 -1.02 -7.02 8.05
C TYR A 39 -1.26 -8.53 7.93
N PRO A 40 -0.70 -9.23 6.92
CA PRO A 40 -1.01 -10.63 6.67
C PRO A 40 -0.67 -11.53 7.86
N GLU A 41 -1.53 -12.50 8.14
CA GLU A 41 -1.34 -13.43 9.26
C GLU A 41 -0.04 -14.25 9.12
N ASP A 42 0.34 -14.66 7.89
CA ASP A 42 1.63 -15.32 7.63
C ASP A 42 2.80 -14.51 8.16
N CYS A 43 2.75 -13.19 7.98
CA CYS A 43 3.82 -12.28 8.35
C CYS A 43 3.93 -12.07 9.87
N ARG A 44 2.98 -12.57 10.66
CA ARG A 44 3.03 -12.60 12.14
C ARG A 44 3.59 -13.91 12.69
N ARG A 45 3.74 -14.95 11.84
CA ARG A 45 4.18 -16.27 12.28
C ARG A 45 5.69 -16.34 12.50
N LYS A 46 6.10 -17.05 13.54
CA LYS A 46 7.50 -17.41 13.79
C LYS A 46 7.83 -18.75 13.13
N GLU A 47 9.08 -18.92 12.73
CA GLU A 47 9.60 -20.20 12.28
C GLU A 47 10.32 -20.91 13.43
N ALA A 48 10.05 -22.20 13.59
CA ALA A 48 10.78 -23.06 14.50
C ALA A 48 11.87 -23.83 13.74
N SER A 49 13.03 -24.03 14.37
CA SER A 49 14.10 -24.86 13.81
C SER A 49 13.68 -26.32 13.66
N GLY A 50 12.80 -26.81 14.54
CA GLY A 50 12.35 -28.22 14.55
C GLY A 50 13.44 -29.20 15.00
N VAL A 51 14.55 -28.69 15.54
CA VAL A 51 15.63 -29.51 16.14
C VAL A 51 15.10 -30.26 17.37
N GLN A 52 15.51 -31.51 17.52
CA GLN A 52 15.15 -32.36 18.66
C GLN A 52 16.33 -32.55 19.60
N ILE A 53 16.05 -32.81 20.88
CA ILE A 53 17.08 -33.13 21.87
C ILE A 53 17.72 -34.48 21.51
N GLY A 54 19.05 -34.54 21.56
CA GLY A 54 19.82 -35.74 21.23
C GLY A 54 20.11 -35.94 19.74
N GLU A 55 19.66 -35.00 18.90
CA GLU A 55 19.95 -35.03 17.47
C GLU A 55 21.44 -34.78 17.19
N PRO A 56 22.07 -35.52 16.25
CA PRO A 56 23.43 -35.23 15.81
C PRO A 56 23.58 -33.77 15.37
N LEU A 57 24.72 -33.15 15.71
CA LEU A 57 24.92 -31.71 15.53
C LEU A 57 24.84 -31.27 14.06
N ASP A 58 25.33 -32.10 13.14
CA ASP A 58 25.26 -31.89 11.69
C ASP A 58 23.81 -31.88 11.20
N VAL A 59 22.98 -32.80 11.66
CA VAL A 59 21.54 -32.85 11.34
C VAL A 59 20.80 -31.65 11.93
N ALA A 60 21.11 -31.28 13.18
CA ALA A 60 20.54 -30.12 13.84
C ALA A 60 20.88 -28.81 13.11
N LEU A 61 22.11 -28.68 12.60
CA LEU A 61 22.55 -27.54 11.80
C LEU A 61 21.77 -27.46 10.48
N ILE A 62 21.68 -28.57 9.73
CA ILE A 62 20.93 -28.63 8.47
C ILE A 62 19.47 -28.21 8.68
N ARG A 63 18.81 -28.73 9.73
CA ARG A 63 17.40 -28.39 9.99
C ARG A 63 17.21 -26.93 10.39
N THR A 64 18.16 -26.40 11.18
CA THR A 64 18.16 -24.97 11.54
C THR A 64 18.33 -24.09 10.30
N ASP A 65 19.21 -24.44 9.38
CA ASP A 65 19.41 -23.68 8.14
C ASP A 65 18.17 -23.72 7.23
N GLN A 66 17.51 -24.87 7.11
CA GLN A 66 16.22 -24.98 6.41
C GLN A 66 15.14 -24.07 7.02
N ALA A 67 15.07 -23.99 8.36
CA ALA A 67 14.15 -23.10 9.04
C ALA A 67 14.50 -21.62 8.83
N LEU A 68 15.79 -21.28 8.83
CA LEU A 68 16.27 -19.95 8.49
C LEU A 68 15.89 -19.58 7.05
N GLY A 69 16.03 -20.50 6.10
CA GLY A 69 15.58 -20.31 4.72
C GLY A 69 14.09 -19.99 4.62
N ARG A 70 13.24 -20.73 5.35
CA ARG A 70 11.78 -20.44 5.41
C ARG A 70 11.50 -19.07 6.04
N ALA A 71 12.20 -18.72 7.11
CA ALA A 71 12.04 -17.44 7.79
C ALA A 71 12.43 -16.27 6.88
N ASN A 72 13.58 -16.36 6.21
CA ASN A 72 14.06 -15.35 5.27
C ASN A 72 13.10 -15.21 4.07
N ALA A 73 12.61 -16.33 3.53
CA ALA A 73 11.61 -16.30 2.47
C ALA A 73 10.33 -15.57 2.91
N ARG A 74 9.87 -15.76 4.16
CA ARG A 74 8.74 -15.01 4.72
C ARG A 74 9.06 -13.53 4.84
N VAL A 75 10.20 -13.16 5.43
CA VAL A 75 10.62 -11.75 5.57
C VAL A 75 10.62 -11.05 4.21
N MET A 76 11.18 -11.68 3.18
CA MET A 76 11.21 -11.11 1.83
C MET A 76 9.81 -10.92 1.23
N ARG A 77 8.92 -11.90 1.37
CA ARG A 77 7.53 -11.77 0.87
C ARG A 77 6.76 -10.68 1.62
N CYS A 78 6.91 -10.60 2.94
CA CYS A 78 6.22 -9.62 3.77
C CYS A 78 6.75 -8.20 3.56
N GLY A 79 8.06 -8.05 3.33
CA GLY A 79 8.66 -6.78 2.91
C GLY A 79 8.12 -6.31 1.56
N ARG A 80 8.08 -7.21 0.56
CA ARG A 80 7.51 -6.88 -0.76
C ARG A 80 6.05 -6.45 -0.67
N TRP A 81 5.23 -7.18 0.09
CA TRP A 81 3.83 -6.80 0.32
C TRP A 81 3.74 -5.37 0.89
N TYR A 82 4.58 -5.04 1.88
CA TYR A 82 4.58 -3.69 2.46
C TYR A 82 5.01 -2.63 1.45
N ASP A 83 6.02 -2.91 0.62
CA ASP A 83 6.47 -1.99 -0.42
C ASP A 83 5.38 -1.75 -1.47
N GLU A 84 4.62 -2.78 -1.85
CA GLU A 84 3.48 -2.68 -2.76
C GLU A 84 2.36 -1.81 -2.17
N ILE A 85 2.01 -2.01 -0.89
CA ILE A 85 1.04 -1.16 -0.19
C ILE A 85 1.55 0.28 -0.13
N LYS A 86 2.81 0.49 0.26
CA LYS A 86 3.40 1.82 0.34
C LYS A 86 3.38 2.54 -1.00
N GLN A 87 3.66 1.84 -2.11
CA GLN A 87 3.58 2.42 -3.46
C GLN A 87 2.15 2.80 -3.84
N GLY A 88 1.17 1.92 -3.61
CA GLY A 88 -0.24 2.21 -3.89
C GLY A 88 -0.80 3.36 -3.05
N PHE A 89 -0.36 3.49 -1.79
CA PHE A 89 -0.74 4.61 -0.92
C PHE A 89 -0.02 5.92 -1.28
N ALA A 90 1.28 5.87 -1.60
CA ALA A 90 2.06 7.06 -1.96
C ALA A 90 1.77 7.57 -3.38
N GLY A 91 1.27 6.72 -4.29
CA GLY A 91 0.96 7.07 -5.68
C GLY A 91 -0.29 7.92 -5.88
N GLY A 92 -0.96 8.33 -4.80
CA GLY A 92 -2.21 9.05 -4.83
C GLY A 92 -2.10 10.58 -4.82
N VAL A 93 -1.19 11.19 -5.59
CA VAL A 93 -1.27 12.59 -6.05
C VAL A 93 -0.47 12.73 -7.35
N GLN A 94 -1.15 12.65 -8.50
CA GLN A 94 -0.74 13.30 -9.76
C GLN A 94 -1.99 13.83 -10.44
#